data_AF-A0A524MW77-F1
#
_entry.id   AF-A0A524MW77-F1
#
_cell.length_a   1.000
_cell.length_b   1.000
_cell.length_c   1.000
_cell.angle_alpha   90.00
_cell.angle_beta   90.00
_cell.angle_gamma   90.00
#
_symmetry.space_group_name_H-M   'P 1'
#
loop_
_entity.id
_entity.type
_entity.pdbx_description
1 polymer ?
#
loop_
_entity_poly.entity_id
_entity_poly.type
_entity_poly.pdbx_seq_one_letter_code
_entity_poly.pdbx_strand_id
1 'polypeptide(L)' 'MHKKYIADALTQIKDPPVLVNAVSKRVRQLCAGDRPYVKPLPGDDPEDVALREIAAGKLTIEIDLSEAAENSARK' A
#
# COMPACT_ATOMS: atom_id res chain seq x y z
N MET A 1 1.28 2.29 -13.46
CA MET A 1 0.25 2.86 -12.56
C MET A 1 -1.06 3.21 -13.26
N HIS A 2 -2.07 2.38 -13.06
CA HIS A 2 -3.41 2.58 -13.66
C HIS A 2 -4.38 3.27 -12.69
N LYS A 3 -5.04 4.36 -13.13
CA LYS A 3 -5.99 5.14 -12.31
C LYS A 3 -7.11 4.30 -11.69
N LYS A 4 -7.52 3.23 -12.37
CA LYS A 4 -8.55 2.30 -11.89
C LYS A 4 -8.17 1.66 -10.56
N TYR A 5 -6.93 1.18 -10.41
CA TYR A 5 -6.49 0.51 -9.19
C TYR A 5 -6.41 1.45 -7.98
N ILE A 6 -6.16 2.74 -8.23
CA ILE A 6 -6.21 3.77 -7.18
C ILE A 6 -7.64 3.92 -6.67
N ALA A 7 -8.62 4.04 -7.57
CA ALA A 7 -10.02 4.15 -7.19
C ALA A 7 -10.49 2.91 -6.42
N ASP A 8 -10.10 1.72 -6.87
CA ASP A 8 -10.44 0.46 -6.21
C ASP A 8 -9.78 0.38 -4.81
N ALA A 9 -8.51 0.75 -4.67
CA ALA A 9 -7.83 0.75 -3.38
C ALA A 9 -8.39 1.78 -2.40
N LEU A 10 -8.86 2.94 -2.89
CA LEU A 10 -9.52 3.96 -2.07
C LEU A 10 -10.86 3.49 -1.48
N THR A 11 -11.50 2.47 -2.06
CA THR A 11 -12.69 1.86 -1.44
C THR A 11 -12.37 1.14 -0.14
N GLN A 12 -11.14 0.62 0.00
CA GLN A 12 -10.66 -0.07 1.19
C GLN A 12 -10.00 0.90 2.17
N ILE A 13 -9.11 1.77 1.68
CA ILE A 13 -8.44 2.80 2.47
C ILE A 13 -8.99 4.16 2.05
N LYS A 14 -9.91 4.70 2.86
CA LYS A 14 -10.58 5.97 2.55
C LYS A 14 -9.64 7.18 2.59
N ASP A 15 -8.55 7.10 3.35
CA ASP A 15 -7.63 8.20 3.56
C ASP A 15 -6.43 8.13 2.57
N PRO A 16 -6.31 9.06 1.61
CA PRO A 16 -5.28 8.99 0.58
C PRO A 16 -3.82 9.03 1.12
N PRO A 17 -3.46 9.85 2.13
CA PRO A 17 -2.16 9.76 2.81
C PRO A 17 -1.82 8.36 3.33
N VAL A 18 -2.77 7.68 3.99
CA VAL A 18 -2.57 6.32 4.51
C VAL A 18 -2.38 5.34 3.36
N LEU A 19 -3.16 5.47 2.29
CA LEU A 19 -3.01 4.64 1.09
C LEU A 19 -1.61 4.77 0.48
N VAL A 20 -1.10 5.99 0.32
CA VAL A 20 0.24 6.23 -0.23
C VAL A 20 1.32 5.57 0.63
N ASN A 21 1.23 5.71 1.95
CA ASN A 21 2.18 5.10 2.88
C ASN A 21 2.11 3.57 2.85
N ALA A 22 0.91 3.00 2.83
CA ALA A 22 0.68 1.56 2.76
C ALA A 22 1.24 0.97 1.45
N VAL A 23 0.95 1.60 0.30
CA VAL A 23 1.48 1.20 -1.00
C VAL A 23 3.00 1.28 -0.99
N SER A 24 3.58 2.38 -0.50
CA SER A 24 5.04 2.57 -0.45
C SER A 24 5.73 1.48 0.38
N LYS A 25 5.18 1.16 1.55
CA LYS A 25 5.71 0.09 2.42
C LYS A 25 5.61 -1.27 1.73
N ARG A 26 4.48 -1.54 1.06
CA ARG A 26 4.27 -2.82 0.36
C ARG A 26 5.15 -2.98 -0.87
N VAL A 27 5.34 -1.92 -1.65
CA VAL A 27 6.25 -1.93 -2.81
C VAL A 27 7.68 -2.25 -2.36
N ARG A 28 8.15 -1.67 -1.25
CA ARG A 28 9.48 -2.00 -0.68
C ARG A 28 9.60 -3.49 -0.33
N GLN A 29 8.56 -4.09 0.24
CA GLN A 29 8.52 -5.52 0.54
C GLN A 29 8.61 -6.36 -0.74
N LEU A 30 7.81 -6.04 -1.76
CA LEU A 30 7.84 -6.73 -3.05
C LEU A 30 9.21 -6.61 -3.72
N CYS A 31 9.84 -5.43 -3.68
CA CYS A 31 11.20 -5.22 -4.19
C CYS A 31 12.26 -5.99 -3.39
N ALA A 32 12.02 -6.25 -2.10
CA ALA A 32 12.88 -7.09 -1.26
C ALA A 32 12.72 -8.59 -1.54
N GLY A 33 11.79 -8.98 -2.42
CA GLY A 33 11.53 -10.37 -2.81
C GLY A 33 10.39 -11.04 -2.05
N ASP A 34 9.59 -10.29 -1.28
CA ASP A 34 8.40 -10.86 -0.65
C ASP A 34 7.41 -11.37 -1.70
N ARG A 35 6.74 -12.47 -1.35
CA ARG A 35 5.77 -13.09 -2.24
C ARG A 35 4.53 -12.18 -2.37
N PRO A 36 4.03 -11.97 -3.61
CA PRO A 36 2.76 -11.29 -3.80
C PRO A 36 1.57 -12.19 -3.40
N TYR A 37 0.58 -11.59 -2.74
CA TYR A 37 -0.68 -12.20 -2.30
C TYR A 37 -1.74 -12.27 -3.41
N VAL A 38 -1.57 -11.45 -4.45
CA VAL A 38 -2.37 -11.49 -5.67
C VAL A 38 -1.49 -11.92 -6.83
N LYS A 39 -2.03 -12.74 -7.75
CA LYS A 39 -1.29 -13.17 -8.94
C LYS A 39 -0.90 -11.94 -9.79
N PRO A 40 0.41 -11.68 -9.99
CA PRO A 40 0.87 -10.62 -10.88
C PRO A 40 0.47 -10.94 -12.32
N LEU A 41 0.07 -9.92 -13.07
CA LEU A 41 -0.15 -10.02 -14.51
C LEU A 41 1.15 -9.74 -15.27
N PRO A 42 1.28 -10.20 -16.52
CA PRO A 42 2.41 -9.81 -17.37
C PRO A 42 2.48 -8.29 -17.50
N GLY A 43 3.60 -7.69 -17.10
CA GLY A 43 3.80 -6.24 -17.15
C GLY A 43 3.24 -5.46 -15.96
N ASP A 44 2.78 -6.12 -14.90
CA ASP A 44 2.44 -5.43 -13.65
C ASP A 44 3.71 -4.88 -12.98
N ASP A 45 3.73 -3.57 -12.77
CA ASP A 45 4.69 -2.92 -11.88
C ASP A 45 4.37 -3.26 -10.40
N PRO A 46 5.35 -3.26 -9.48
CA PRO A 46 5.12 -3.57 -8.08
C PRO A 46 4.10 -2.63 -7.42
N GLU A 47 3.97 -1.39 -7.89
CA GLU A 47 2.92 -0.45 -7.44
C GLU A 47 1.51 -0.95 -7.78
N ASP A 48 1.33 -1.47 -9.00
CA ASP A 48 0.04 -1.96 -9.46
C ASP A 48 -0.33 -3.28 -8.74
N VAL A 49 0.65 -4.14 -8.44
CA VAL A 49 0.44 -5.32 -7.57
C VAL A 49 0.01 -4.91 -6.17
N ALA A 50 0.73 -3.96 -5.55
CA ALA A 50 0.41 -3.50 -4.20
C ALA A 50 -0.99 -2.90 -4.10
N LEU A 51 -1.39 -2.05 -5.05
CA LEU A 51 -2.75 -1.47 -5.10
C LEU A 51 -3.83 -2.55 -5.24
N ARG A 52 -3.59 -3.56 -6.07
CA ARG A 52 -4.52 -4.69 -6.24
C ARG A 52 -4.64 -5.55 -4.99
N GLU A 53 -3.54 -5.76 -4.26
CA GLU A 53 -3.57 -6.47 -2.98
C GLU A 53 -4.37 -5.72 -1.92
N ILE A 54 -4.22 -4.39 -1.86
CA ILE A 54 -5.00 -3.52 -0.97
C ILE A 54 -6.48 -3.57 -1.36
N ALA A 55 -6.81 -3.38 -2.63
CA ALA A 55 -8.19 -3.43 -3.13
C ALA A 55 -8.87 -4.78 -2.85
N ALA A 56 -8.10 -5.87 -2.88
CA ALA A 56 -8.58 -7.22 -2.56
C ALA A 56 -8.71 -7.51 -1.04
N GLY A 57 -8.30 -6.57 -0.17
CA GLY A 57 -8.34 -6.75 1.28
C GLY A 57 -7.44 -7.86 1.81
N LYS A 58 -6.39 -8.24 1.07
CA LYS A 58 -5.48 -9.34 1.45
C LYS A 58 -4.33 -8.90 2.36
N LEU A 59 -4.18 -7.59 2.55
CA LEU A 59 -3.14 -7.00 3.38
C LEU A 59 -3.75 -6.45 4.65
N THR A 60 -3.15 -6.77 5.78
CA THR A 60 -3.41 -6.09 7.05
C THR A 60 -2.45 -4.90 7.15
N ILE A 61 -3.01 -3.71 7.36
CA ILE A 61 -2.23 -2.49 7.50
C ILE A 61 -2.20 -2.12 8.97
N GLU A 62 -1.03 -2.26 9.56
CA GLU A 62 -0.77 -1.82 10.93
C GLU A 62 -0.31 -0.37 10.90
N ILE A 63 -1.03 0.48 11.62
CA ILE A 63 -0.70 1.88 11.81
C ILE A 63 -0.05 1.98 13.19
N ASP A 64 1.25 2.21 13.22
CA ASP A 64 1.94 2.52 14.48
C ASP A 64 1.70 3.99 14.82
N LEU A 65 0.85 4.22 15.82
CA LEU A 65 0.51 5.57 16.27
C LEU A 65 1.60 6.19 17.16
N SER A 66 2.63 5.42 17.56
CA SER A 66 3.70 5.93 18.43
C SER A 66 4.63 6.91 17.69
N GLU A 67 4.94 6.67 16.42
CA GLU A 67 5.83 7.51 15.61
C GLU A 67 5.23 8.88 15.27
N ALA A 68 3.89 8.98 15.20
CA ALA A 68 3.19 10.22 14.88
C ALA A 68 3.34 11.26 16.00
N ALA A 69 3.29 10.84 17.27
CA ALA A 69 3.44 11.71 18.42
C ALA A 69 4.87 12.27 18.55
N GLU A 70 5.88 11.45 18.27
CA GLU A 70 7.29 11.88 18.33
C GLU A 70 7.65 12.89 17.24
N ASN A 71 7.13 12.73 16.03
CA ASN A 71 7.41 13.65 14.92
C ASN A 71 6.78 15.04 15.11
N SER A 72 5.64 15.15 15.83
CA SER A 72 5.08 16.45 16.21
C SER A 72 5.86 17.16 17.32
N ALA A 73 6.55 16.41 18.18
CA ALA A 73 7.30 16.98 19.31
C ALA A 73 8.69 17.49 18.92
N ARG A 74 9.22 17.07 17.75
CA ARG A 74 10.50 17.53 17.20
C ARG A 74 10.36 18.74 16.26
N LYS A 75 9.15 19.26 16.07
CA LYS A 75 8.84 20.40 15.19
C LYS A 75 8.51 21.63 16.01
#